data_AF-A0A182E8A6-F1
#
_entry.id   AF-A0A182E8A6-F1
#
_cell.length_a   1.000
_cell.length_b   1.000
_cell.length_c   1.000
_cell.angle_alpha   90.00
_cell.angle_beta   90.00
_cell.angle_gamma   90.00
#
_symmetry.space_group_name_H-M   'P 1'
#
loop_
_entity.id
_entity.type
_entity.pdbx_description
1 polymer ?
#
loop_
_entity_poly.entity_id
_entity_poly.type
_entity_poly.pdbx_seq_one_letter_code
_entity_poly.pdbx_strand_id
1 'polypeptide(L)'
;MSCSVSSTTSSCGEQQPIKSAALDEEKDNDICSLSCLVTNCLCTTSCIIGESSPPALKPFLRPSLFSNVPPTILFYSKESKVAKPSKAIRSKLMWCKNSLLPIVMRQSLTTSHFTIVDESKFWIGYWGRHLKSVQYRTIKPYQKINHFPGAFHMGRKDRLWQHIYEMIVLWGSDEYHIMPITYVLPRDMKRLKAYLHDNPPQKNYLHDNPSHIVILKPPASARGTGITIATKLRQIPKKMSLVAQHYIDRPLIVNSTKFDLRLYVYLTNLDPLRIYLYNDGLVRFASVPYSSALGSMSNKFMHLTNYSINKLAQSAGERTTPVPKWKLSDFWAHIAEHVDVNVVKSKITDIIIKAVLACESHIRMHQKKHSLYTFTSHELYGMDILLDDTLRPWLLEVNISPSLHCATATDIAVKTTLAKDVLNLCGIQIPPDIISKDDTLSMDYRVKSFDGYKNEEDLKKERYHLEYFKKNREIDRRILDELTGCDARILIEFEDELDRSSNFDLIFPTAETIDYVKYYNNPLIYSNLLLAQWQVEQKARGREVGIRILEDISSKNEHFASTDLF
;
A
#
# COMPACT_ATOMS: atom_id res chain seq x y z
N MET A 1 -27.39 40.95 -37.67
CA MET A 1 -28.09 42.24 -37.44
C MET A 1 -27.20 43.11 -36.57
N SER A 2 -27.26 44.43 -36.75
CA SER A 2 -26.22 45.39 -36.37
C SER A 2 -26.68 46.41 -35.30
N CYS A 3 -25.82 47.39 -35.00
CA CYS A 3 -25.99 48.57 -34.12
C CYS A 3 -25.66 48.30 -32.63
N SER A 4 -24.61 48.82 -31.95
CA SER A 4 -23.51 49.81 -32.18
C SER A 4 -23.68 51.24 -31.65
N VAL A 5 -22.67 51.73 -30.88
CA VAL A 5 -22.36 53.16 -30.54
C VAL A 5 -23.39 53.81 -29.56
N SER A 6 -23.12 54.78 -28.66
CA SER A 6 -22.00 55.71 -28.30
C SER A 6 -21.70 55.63 -26.76
N SER A 7 -20.64 56.12 -26.09
CA SER A 7 -19.78 57.33 -26.13
C SER A 7 -20.51 58.66 -25.77
N THR A 8 -19.99 59.63 -24.99
CA THR A 8 -18.75 59.83 -24.17
C THR A 8 -18.86 61.13 -23.33
N THR A 9 -18.29 61.20 -22.10
CA THR A 9 -17.88 62.44 -21.35
C THR A 9 -19.00 63.48 -21.02
N SER A 10 -18.94 64.51 -20.14
CA SER A 10 -18.01 65.18 -19.17
C SER A 10 -18.88 66.16 -18.29
N SER A 11 -18.51 66.84 -17.19
CA SER A 11 -17.40 66.86 -16.19
C SER A 11 -17.71 67.91 -15.08
N CYS A 12 -17.08 67.81 -13.89
CA CYS A 12 -17.00 68.82 -12.80
C CYS A 12 -18.29 69.16 -11.98
N GLY A 13 -18.20 69.54 -10.70
CA GLY A 13 -17.03 69.58 -9.80
C GLY A 13 -17.30 70.23 -8.42
N GLU A 14 -16.28 70.18 -7.54
CA GLU A 14 -16.09 71.00 -6.30
C GLU A 14 -17.04 70.76 -5.09
N GLN A 15 -16.65 70.97 -3.82
CA GLN A 15 -15.44 71.61 -3.26
C GLN A 15 -14.93 70.93 -1.95
N GLN A 16 -13.86 71.48 -1.34
CA GLN A 16 -13.00 70.94 -0.26
C GLN A 16 -13.46 71.37 1.19
N PRO A 17 -12.80 71.05 2.37
CA PRO A 17 -11.35 70.79 2.56
C PRO A 17 -10.83 69.80 3.67
N ILE A 18 -9.73 69.13 3.32
CA ILE A 18 -8.39 69.11 4.00
C ILE A 18 -8.26 68.78 5.51
N LYS A 19 -7.54 67.69 5.83
CA LYS A 19 -6.28 67.78 6.62
C LYS A 19 -5.27 66.66 6.31
N SER A 20 -4.00 67.06 6.31
CA SER A 20 -2.76 66.31 6.05
C SER A 20 -2.19 65.65 7.32
N ALA A 21 -1.12 64.84 7.30
CA ALA A 21 -0.57 63.88 6.31
C ALA A 21 0.67 63.21 6.96
N ALA A 22 1.00 61.99 6.56
CA ALA A 22 2.35 61.42 6.68
C ALA A 22 2.51 60.27 5.67
N LEU A 23 3.72 60.10 5.15
CA LEU A 23 4.16 58.90 4.43
C LEU A 23 5.07 58.12 5.38
N ASP A 24 5.08 56.80 5.29
CA ASP A 24 6.29 56.00 5.46
C ASP A 24 6.17 54.73 4.61
N GLU A 25 7.28 54.26 4.05
CA GLU A 25 7.36 53.03 3.26
C GLU A 25 7.94 51.90 4.13
N GLU A 26 7.18 50.83 4.37
CA GLU A 26 7.75 49.56 4.84
C GLU A 26 7.43 48.41 3.89
N LYS A 27 8.45 47.60 3.61
CA LYS A 27 8.43 46.49 2.65
C LYS A 27 8.36 45.15 3.40
N ASP A 28 7.16 44.73 3.80
CA ASP A 28 6.92 43.35 4.22
C ASP A 28 6.98 42.41 3.00
N ASN A 29 8.19 42.02 2.63
CA ASN A 29 8.47 41.03 1.58
C ASN A 29 8.95 39.71 2.21
N ASP A 30 8.23 39.26 3.24
CA ASP A 30 8.69 38.22 4.16
C ASP A 30 8.46 36.81 3.58
N ILE A 31 9.55 36.23 3.05
CA ILE A 31 9.54 34.91 2.40
C ILE A 31 9.43 33.84 3.48
N CYS A 32 8.25 33.24 3.61
CA CYS A 32 7.91 32.26 4.65
C CYS A 32 8.71 30.95 4.51
N SER A 33 9.90 30.93 5.11
CA SER A 33 10.81 29.79 5.10
C SER A 33 10.29 28.60 5.95
N LEU A 34 10.87 27.42 5.73
CA LEU A 34 10.49 26.16 6.40
C LEU A 34 10.50 26.24 7.94
N SER A 35 11.33 27.10 8.54
CA SER A 35 11.42 27.27 10.00
C SER A 35 10.11 27.76 10.63
N CYS A 36 9.38 28.66 9.98
CA CYS A 36 8.15 29.26 10.51
C CYS A 36 7.00 28.24 10.69
N LEU A 37 7.02 27.13 9.94
CA LEU A 37 6.09 26.01 10.10
C LEU A 37 6.43 25.10 11.30
N VAL A 38 7.70 25.05 11.71
CA VAL A 38 8.18 24.22 12.82
C VAL A 38 7.91 24.91 14.15
N THR A 39 8.34 26.17 14.30
CA THR A 39 8.28 26.91 15.57
C THR A 39 6.84 27.10 16.09
N ASN A 40 5.88 27.35 15.20
CA ASN A 40 4.48 27.61 15.57
C ASN A 40 3.65 26.34 15.91
N CYS A 41 4.26 25.15 15.96
CA CYS A 41 3.58 23.90 16.30
C CYS A 41 4.28 23.06 17.39
N LEU A 42 5.48 23.45 17.83
CA LEU A 42 6.26 22.72 18.84
C LEU A 42 6.31 23.46 20.18
N CYS A 43 5.18 23.50 20.90
CA CYS A 43 5.20 23.80 22.33
C CYS A 43 5.81 22.63 23.09
N THR A 44 7.12 22.68 23.35
CA THR A 44 7.80 21.78 24.29
C THR A 44 7.40 22.10 25.72
N THR A 45 7.18 21.07 26.54
CA THR A 45 6.93 21.21 27.99
C THR A 45 8.04 20.52 28.78
N SER A 46 8.88 21.32 29.42
CA SER A 46 9.84 20.87 30.42
C SER A 46 9.30 21.10 31.83
N CYS A 47 9.42 20.08 32.68
CA CYS A 47 9.36 20.10 34.15
C CYS A 47 8.21 20.85 34.85
N ILE A 48 7.30 20.10 35.50
CA ILE A 48 7.18 19.98 36.96
C ILE A 48 6.04 19.00 37.29
N ILE A 49 6.16 18.25 38.40
CA ILE A 49 5.14 17.30 38.86
C ILE A 49 4.15 18.02 39.79
N GLY A 50 2.87 18.06 39.42
CA GLY A 50 1.82 18.63 40.28
C GLY A 50 0.42 18.59 39.66
N GLU A 51 -0.48 17.83 40.29
CA GLU A 51 -1.95 17.84 40.12
C GLU A 51 -2.55 17.55 38.73
N SER A 52 -3.88 17.37 38.70
CA SER A 52 -4.59 16.70 37.60
C SER A 52 -4.83 17.60 36.40
N SER A 53 -3.86 17.64 35.48
CA SER A 53 -4.03 18.29 34.18
C SER A 53 -5.17 17.66 33.36
N PRO A 54 -5.95 18.45 32.59
CA PRO A 54 -6.89 17.90 31.62
C PRO A 54 -6.11 17.09 30.56
N PRO A 55 -6.68 15.99 30.01
CA PRO A 55 -5.95 15.09 29.12
C PRO A 55 -5.38 15.85 27.93
N ALA A 56 -4.05 15.86 27.84
CA ALA A 56 -3.29 16.68 26.91
C ALA A 56 -3.75 16.50 25.46
N LEU A 57 -3.89 17.60 24.73
CA LEU A 57 -4.28 17.58 23.32
C LEU A 57 -3.19 16.89 22.52
N LYS A 58 -3.55 15.83 21.78
CA LYS A 58 -2.60 15.12 20.93
C LYS A 58 -2.12 16.02 19.79
N PRO A 59 -0.84 15.99 19.40
CA PRO A 59 -0.31 16.88 18.37
C PRO A 59 -0.96 16.62 17.00
N PHE A 60 -1.17 17.68 16.22
CA PHE A 60 -1.72 17.55 14.86
C PHE A 60 -0.68 17.06 13.84
N LEU A 61 0.59 17.37 14.08
CA LEU A 61 1.72 17.00 13.23
C LEU A 61 2.66 16.05 13.98
N ARG A 62 3.25 15.10 13.25
CA ARG A 62 4.48 14.41 13.65
C ARG A 62 5.65 15.15 12.97
N PRO A 63 6.68 15.64 13.70
CA PRO A 63 7.91 16.11 13.06
C PRO A 63 8.56 14.99 12.24
N SER A 64 9.47 15.32 11.33
CA SER A 64 10.34 14.28 10.76
C SER A 64 11.37 13.85 11.81
N LEU A 65 12.00 12.68 11.63
CA LEU A 65 13.23 12.34 12.35
C LEU A 65 14.40 13.27 12.00
N PHE A 66 14.31 13.97 10.87
CA PHE A 66 15.43 14.70 10.28
C PHE A 66 15.16 16.21 10.15
N SER A 67 16.20 17.02 10.38
CA SER A 67 16.20 18.46 10.13
C SER A 67 15.88 18.77 8.68
N ASN A 68 15.26 19.93 8.44
CA ASN A 68 14.86 20.45 7.12
C ASN A 68 13.82 19.60 6.34
N VAL A 69 13.34 18.48 6.88
CA VAL A 69 12.31 17.63 6.24
C VAL A 69 10.88 18.01 6.72
N PRO A 70 9.89 18.20 5.82
CA PRO A 70 8.55 18.67 6.22
C PRO A 70 7.75 17.68 7.08
N PRO A 71 7.07 18.14 8.16
CA PRO A 71 6.31 17.29 9.06
C PRO A 71 5.07 16.65 8.41
N THR A 72 4.69 15.47 8.90
CA THR A 72 3.51 14.72 8.44
C THR A 72 2.31 14.97 9.35
N ILE A 73 1.10 14.88 8.79
CA ILE A 73 -0.16 14.98 9.53
C ILE A 73 -0.40 13.66 10.27
N LEU A 74 -0.69 13.74 11.56
CA LEU A 74 -0.87 12.58 12.42
C LEU A 74 -2.37 12.27 12.62
N PHE A 75 -2.76 11.06 12.23
CA PHE A 75 -4.14 10.58 12.22
C PHE A 75 -4.46 9.71 13.43
N TYR A 76 -5.70 9.85 13.92
CA TYR A 76 -6.16 9.25 15.18
C TYR A 76 -7.51 8.56 15.07
N SER A 77 -7.79 7.64 16.00
CA SER A 77 -9.14 7.10 16.21
C SER A 77 -10.09 8.18 16.74
N LYS A 78 -11.38 8.03 16.43
CA LYS A 78 -12.48 8.99 16.64
C LYS A 78 -12.50 9.65 18.02
N GLU A 79 -12.11 8.92 19.05
CA GLU A 79 -12.17 9.27 20.47
C GLU A 79 -11.06 10.25 20.91
N SER A 80 -10.04 10.50 20.06
CA SER A 80 -8.90 11.34 20.41
C SER A 80 -9.20 12.84 20.31
N LYS A 81 -8.83 13.61 21.34
CA LYS A 81 -8.78 15.08 21.28
C LYS A 81 -7.45 15.52 20.65
N VAL A 82 -7.51 16.15 19.47
CA VAL A 82 -6.35 16.58 18.69
C VAL A 82 -6.24 18.12 18.71
N ALA A 83 -5.03 18.64 18.86
CA ALA A 83 -4.72 20.06 18.74
C ALA A 83 -5.28 20.63 17.42
N LYS A 84 -5.78 21.87 17.46
CA LYS A 84 -6.55 22.47 16.35
C LYS A 84 -5.63 23.38 15.50
N PRO A 85 -5.27 23.00 14.26
CA PRO A 85 -4.35 23.80 13.45
C PRO A 85 -4.94 25.15 13.03
N SER A 86 -4.07 26.03 12.52
CA SER A 86 -4.41 27.40 12.09
C SER A 86 -5.50 27.42 11.01
N LYS A 87 -6.13 28.60 10.79
CA LYS A 87 -7.14 28.76 9.72
C LYS A 87 -6.54 28.46 8.34
N ALA A 88 -5.32 28.93 8.08
CA ALA A 88 -4.59 28.74 6.82
C ALA A 88 -4.26 27.26 6.54
N ILE A 89 -3.85 26.50 7.56
CA ILE A 89 -3.66 25.05 7.43
C ILE A 89 -4.99 24.35 7.18
N ARG A 90 -6.04 24.65 7.97
CA ARG A 90 -7.36 23.99 7.84
C ARG A 90 -8.03 24.24 6.49
N SER A 91 -7.78 25.37 5.82
CA SER A 91 -8.23 25.57 4.43
C SER A 91 -7.61 24.61 3.40
N LYS A 92 -6.47 23.98 3.70
CA LYS A 92 -5.82 22.98 2.83
C LYS A 92 -6.21 21.52 3.17
N LEU A 93 -6.80 21.26 4.34
CA LEU A 93 -7.15 19.90 4.80
C LEU A 93 -8.45 19.40 4.14
N MET A 94 -8.41 19.17 2.83
CA MET A 94 -9.57 18.75 2.04
C MET A 94 -9.39 17.33 1.47
N TRP A 95 -10.40 16.48 1.66
CA TRP A 95 -10.41 15.08 1.21
C TRP A 95 -11.49 14.81 0.16
N CYS A 96 -11.16 14.08 -0.91
CA CYS A 96 -12.09 13.79 -1.99
C CYS A 96 -13.21 12.82 -1.58
N LYS A 97 -14.44 13.34 -1.55
CA LYS A 97 -15.69 12.63 -1.29
C LYS A 97 -16.01 11.65 -2.42
N ASN A 98 -16.28 10.40 -2.05
CA ASN A 98 -16.84 9.39 -2.94
C ASN A 98 -17.57 8.31 -2.11
N SER A 99 -18.21 7.34 -2.78
CA SER A 99 -19.02 6.30 -2.15
C SER A 99 -18.23 5.11 -1.57
N LEU A 100 -16.93 5.01 -1.86
CA LEU A 100 -16.05 3.94 -1.38
C LEU A 100 -15.17 4.35 -0.18
N LEU A 101 -15.10 5.65 0.15
CA LEU A 101 -14.42 6.18 1.33
C LEU A 101 -14.99 5.56 2.64
N PRO A 102 -14.24 4.70 3.34
CA PRO A 102 -14.74 3.95 4.50
C PRO A 102 -15.15 4.85 5.67
N ILE A 103 -16.14 4.40 6.46
CA ILE A 103 -16.61 5.14 7.64
C ILE A 103 -15.51 5.30 8.70
N VAL A 104 -14.67 4.28 8.90
CA VAL A 104 -13.53 4.35 9.84
C VAL A 104 -12.47 5.37 9.40
N MET A 105 -12.14 5.42 8.10
CA MET A 105 -11.26 6.46 7.55
C MET A 105 -11.89 7.85 7.67
N ARG A 106 -13.18 7.97 7.36
CA ARG A 106 -13.94 9.22 7.50
C ARG A 106 -13.88 9.78 8.92
N GLN A 107 -14.03 8.91 9.93
CA GLN A 107 -13.91 9.31 11.33
C GLN A 107 -12.49 9.79 11.65
N SER A 108 -11.46 9.05 11.24
CA SER A 108 -10.06 9.43 11.47
C SER A 108 -9.68 10.76 10.79
N LEU A 109 -10.16 10.98 9.56
CA LEU A 109 -10.03 12.25 8.83
C LEU A 109 -10.69 13.41 9.59
N THR A 110 -11.94 13.26 10.03
CA THR A 110 -12.66 14.32 10.78
C THR A 110 -12.02 14.63 12.14
N THR A 111 -11.55 13.62 12.88
CA THR A 111 -10.76 13.82 14.11
C THR A 111 -9.44 14.55 13.84
N SER A 112 -8.90 14.40 12.64
CA SER A 112 -7.68 15.08 12.16
C SER A 112 -8.00 16.38 11.38
N HIS A 113 -9.15 17.01 11.66
CA HIS A 113 -9.62 18.30 11.11
C HIS A 113 -9.83 18.37 9.59
N PHE A 114 -9.88 17.25 8.86
CA PHE A 114 -10.16 17.25 7.42
C PHE A 114 -11.64 17.55 7.10
N THR A 115 -11.84 18.37 6.07
CA THR A 115 -13.13 18.63 5.44
C THR A 115 -13.31 17.72 4.22
N ILE A 116 -14.51 17.15 4.04
CA ILE A 116 -14.81 16.22 2.94
C ILE A 116 -15.51 16.99 1.82
N VAL A 117 -14.94 16.98 0.61
CA VAL A 117 -15.35 17.84 -0.51
C VAL A 117 -15.51 17.05 -1.81
N ASP A 118 -16.37 17.51 -2.70
CA ASP A 118 -16.62 16.88 -4.00
C ASP A 118 -15.39 16.96 -4.94
N GLU A 119 -15.27 16.01 -5.88
CA GLU A 119 -14.07 15.80 -6.75
C GLU A 119 -13.65 17.03 -7.58
N SER A 120 -14.55 18.01 -7.77
CA SER A 120 -14.31 19.29 -8.47
C SER A 120 -13.68 20.40 -7.63
N LYS A 121 -13.52 20.21 -6.31
CA LYS A 121 -12.88 21.17 -5.40
C LYS A 121 -11.39 20.83 -5.19
N PHE A 122 -10.66 21.71 -4.53
CA PHE A 122 -9.31 21.38 -4.05
C PHE A 122 -9.35 20.19 -3.07
N TRP A 123 -8.45 19.22 -3.23
CA TRP A 123 -8.29 18.10 -2.30
C TRP A 123 -6.86 17.56 -2.33
N ILE A 124 -6.43 16.94 -1.23
CA ILE A 124 -5.05 16.43 -1.04
C ILE A 124 -4.98 14.92 -0.85
N GLY A 125 -6.12 14.28 -0.54
CA GLY A 125 -6.21 12.82 -0.42
C GLY A 125 -7.43 12.23 -1.13
N TYR A 126 -7.24 11.06 -1.73
CA TYR A 126 -8.27 10.26 -2.40
C TYR A 126 -8.23 8.81 -1.93
N TRP A 127 -9.33 8.34 -1.35
CA TRP A 127 -9.57 6.91 -1.12
C TRP A 127 -10.88 6.51 -1.79
N GLY A 128 -10.82 5.80 -2.92
CA GLY A 128 -11.98 5.56 -3.76
C GLY A 128 -11.87 4.37 -4.69
N ARG A 129 -12.19 4.58 -5.97
CA ARG A 129 -12.08 3.56 -7.03
C ARG A 129 -10.71 3.64 -7.71
N HIS A 130 -10.30 2.57 -8.37
CA HIS A 130 -9.20 2.64 -9.34
C HIS A 130 -9.49 3.73 -10.39
N LEU A 131 -8.52 4.62 -10.61
CA LEU A 131 -8.67 5.73 -11.54
C LEU A 131 -8.39 5.28 -12.98
N LYS A 132 -8.98 5.95 -13.98
CA LYS A 132 -8.63 5.69 -15.39
C LYS A 132 -7.24 6.25 -15.69
N SER A 133 -6.51 5.67 -16.64
CA SER A 133 -5.15 6.10 -17.03
C SER A 133 -5.01 7.59 -17.41
N VAL A 134 -6.10 8.25 -17.82
CA VAL A 134 -6.14 9.70 -18.07
C VAL A 134 -6.31 10.53 -16.79
N GLN A 135 -6.99 10.01 -15.78
CA GLN A 135 -7.17 10.67 -14.47
C GLN A 135 -5.86 10.66 -13.66
N TYR A 136 -5.03 9.62 -13.79
CA TYR A 136 -3.71 9.61 -13.15
C TYR A 136 -2.78 10.73 -13.66
N ARG A 137 -3.01 11.26 -14.88
CA ARG A 137 -2.26 12.42 -15.41
C ARG A 137 -2.73 13.77 -14.87
N THR A 138 -3.91 13.86 -14.23
CA THR A 138 -4.42 15.12 -13.65
C THR A 138 -4.02 15.32 -12.19
N ILE A 139 -3.48 14.27 -11.55
CA ILE A 139 -3.02 14.27 -10.15
C ILE A 139 -1.88 15.28 -9.97
N LYS A 140 -1.92 16.03 -8.86
CA LYS A 140 -0.90 16.98 -8.43
C LYS A 140 0.07 16.30 -7.46
N PRO A 141 1.34 16.71 -7.37
CA PRO A 141 2.34 15.91 -6.66
C PRO A 141 2.11 15.89 -5.13
N TYR A 142 1.48 16.92 -4.58
CA TYR A 142 1.04 16.96 -3.17
C TYR A 142 -0.20 16.10 -2.85
N GLN A 143 -0.75 15.37 -3.83
CA GLN A 143 -1.93 14.51 -3.63
C GLN A 143 -1.53 13.06 -3.38
N LYS A 144 -2.17 12.40 -2.41
CA LYS A 144 -2.02 10.96 -2.16
C LYS A 144 -3.27 10.19 -2.61
N ILE A 145 -3.07 9.08 -3.34
CA ILE A 145 -4.14 8.28 -3.96
C ILE A 145 -3.97 6.78 -3.69
N ASN A 146 -5.04 6.11 -3.27
CA ASN A 146 -5.02 4.76 -2.71
C ASN A 146 -4.82 3.58 -3.68
N HIS A 147 -4.37 3.84 -4.91
CA HIS A 147 -4.19 2.82 -5.96
C HIS A 147 -3.02 3.15 -6.89
N PHE A 148 -2.23 2.14 -7.28
CA PHE A 148 -1.25 2.28 -8.36
C PHE A 148 -1.89 2.19 -9.74
N PRO A 149 -1.51 3.03 -10.73
CA PRO A 149 -1.82 2.80 -12.13
C PRO A 149 -1.18 1.48 -12.58
N GLY A 150 -1.96 0.41 -12.69
CA GLY A 150 -1.47 -0.93 -13.00
C GLY A 150 -1.85 -2.01 -11.98
N ALA A 151 -2.42 -1.64 -10.83
CA ALA A 151 -2.82 -2.54 -9.73
C ALA A 151 -3.62 -3.79 -10.15
N PHE A 152 -4.35 -3.74 -11.27
CA PHE A 152 -5.04 -4.88 -11.86
C PHE A 152 -4.13 -6.04 -12.25
N HIS A 153 -2.81 -5.84 -12.36
CA HIS A 153 -1.82 -6.90 -12.59
C HIS A 153 -1.79 -7.89 -11.42
N MET A 154 -1.77 -7.41 -10.18
CA MET A 154 -1.89 -8.26 -8.98
C MET A 154 -3.36 -8.54 -8.61
N GLY A 155 -4.26 -7.59 -8.89
CA GLY A 155 -5.67 -7.66 -8.53
C GLY A 155 -6.57 -8.58 -9.33
N ARG A 156 -6.17 -8.96 -10.56
CA ARG A 156 -6.94 -9.90 -11.38
C ARG A 156 -6.34 -11.29 -11.30
N LYS A 157 -7.19 -12.30 -11.09
CA LYS A 157 -6.80 -13.70 -10.93
C LYS A 157 -6.09 -14.28 -12.17
N ASP A 158 -6.42 -13.78 -13.37
CA ASP A 158 -5.76 -14.19 -14.61
C ASP A 158 -4.40 -13.53 -14.84
N ARG A 159 -4.17 -12.30 -14.33
CA ARG A 159 -2.89 -11.60 -14.42
C ARG A 159 -1.93 -12.03 -13.31
N LEU A 160 -2.41 -12.12 -12.07
CA LEU A 160 -1.66 -12.63 -10.92
C LEU A 160 -1.04 -14.01 -11.23
N TRP A 161 -1.83 -14.91 -11.82
CA TRP A 161 -1.32 -16.22 -12.21
C TRP A 161 -0.34 -16.18 -13.40
N GLN A 162 -0.53 -15.30 -14.39
CA GLN A 162 0.44 -15.15 -15.50
C GLN A 162 1.81 -14.78 -14.95
N HIS A 163 1.84 -13.76 -14.09
CA HIS A 163 3.03 -13.23 -13.44
C HIS A 163 3.72 -14.25 -12.53
N ILE A 164 2.97 -14.96 -11.68
CA ILE A 164 3.52 -16.04 -10.85
C ILE A 164 4.00 -17.22 -11.70
N TYR A 165 3.30 -17.57 -12.78
CA TYR A 165 3.72 -18.64 -13.68
C TYR A 165 5.00 -18.30 -14.46
N GLU A 166 5.18 -17.04 -14.86
CA GLU A 166 6.43 -16.55 -15.45
C GLU A 166 7.60 -16.68 -14.44
N MET A 167 7.38 -16.40 -13.16
CA MET A 167 8.38 -16.67 -12.11
C MET A 167 8.63 -18.16 -11.86
N ILE A 168 7.61 -19.02 -11.88
CA ILE A 168 7.77 -20.49 -11.80
C ILE A 168 8.59 -21.03 -12.98
N VAL A 169 8.46 -20.46 -14.18
CA VAL A 169 9.25 -20.85 -15.36
C VAL A 169 10.72 -20.37 -15.25
N LEU A 170 10.97 -19.24 -14.59
CA LEU A 170 12.33 -18.70 -14.39
C LEU A 170 13.09 -19.33 -13.22
N TRP A 171 12.40 -19.65 -12.12
CA TRP A 171 13.00 -20.07 -10.85
C TRP A 171 12.66 -21.51 -10.43
N GLY A 172 11.82 -22.20 -11.18
CA GLY A 172 11.36 -23.56 -10.88
C GLY A 172 10.12 -23.61 -9.97
N SER A 173 9.50 -24.79 -9.93
CA SER A 173 8.36 -25.06 -9.04
C SER A 173 8.73 -24.93 -7.57
N ASP A 174 9.91 -25.41 -7.20
CA ASP A 174 10.22 -25.71 -5.80
C ASP A 174 10.54 -24.43 -5.01
N GLU A 175 10.93 -23.36 -5.72
CA GLU A 175 11.10 -22.00 -5.20
C GLU A 175 9.81 -21.17 -5.30
N TYR A 176 9.09 -21.19 -6.43
CA TYR A 176 8.04 -20.20 -6.73
C TYR A 176 6.59 -20.72 -6.78
N HIS A 177 6.30 -21.98 -6.40
CA HIS A 177 4.95 -22.55 -6.36
C HIS A 177 4.11 -22.06 -5.14
N ILE A 178 3.93 -20.74 -5.05
CA ILE A 178 3.23 -20.02 -3.96
C ILE A 178 1.69 -20.00 -4.12
N MET A 179 1.20 -20.32 -5.31
CA MET A 179 -0.22 -20.25 -5.70
C MET A 179 -0.62 -21.56 -6.39
N PRO A 180 -1.79 -22.16 -6.08
CA PRO A 180 -2.20 -23.43 -6.68
C PRO A 180 -2.32 -23.34 -8.21
N ILE A 181 -1.85 -24.39 -8.90
CA ILE A 181 -1.83 -24.50 -10.37
C ILE A 181 -3.15 -24.05 -10.99
N THR A 182 -3.06 -23.18 -11.98
CA THR A 182 -4.20 -22.45 -12.53
C THR A 182 -4.18 -22.41 -14.05
N TYR A 183 -5.38 -22.38 -14.66
CA TYR A 183 -5.60 -22.39 -16.09
C TYR A 183 -6.51 -21.20 -16.47
N VAL A 184 -6.01 -20.29 -17.31
CA VAL A 184 -6.76 -19.13 -17.81
C VAL A 184 -7.53 -19.52 -19.06
N LEU A 185 -8.86 -19.55 -18.97
CA LEU A 185 -9.74 -20.00 -20.03
C LEU A 185 -10.21 -18.82 -20.92
N PRO A 186 -10.32 -19.03 -22.25
CA PRO A 186 -10.21 -20.32 -22.96
C PRO A 186 -8.78 -20.76 -23.33
N ARG A 187 -7.76 -19.89 -23.19
CA ARG A 187 -6.37 -20.13 -23.64
C ARG A 187 -5.81 -21.49 -23.19
N ASP A 188 -5.88 -21.75 -21.89
CA ASP A 188 -5.21 -22.90 -21.26
C ASP A 188 -6.09 -24.17 -21.26
N MET A 189 -7.21 -24.16 -21.99
CA MET A 189 -8.18 -25.27 -22.06
C MET A 189 -7.54 -26.61 -22.47
N LYS A 190 -6.51 -26.61 -23.34
CA LYS A 190 -5.78 -27.85 -23.69
C LYS A 190 -5.07 -28.47 -22.48
N ARG A 191 -4.43 -27.65 -21.63
CA ARG A 191 -3.73 -28.09 -20.42
C ARG A 191 -4.72 -28.56 -19.34
N LEU A 192 -5.82 -27.83 -19.17
CA LEU A 192 -6.91 -28.22 -18.26
C LEU A 192 -7.60 -29.52 -18.69
N LYS A 193 -7.68 -29.80 -20.00
CA LYS A 193 -8.19 -31.08 -20.51
C LYS A 193 -7.33 -32.26 -20.06
N ALA A 194 -6.01 -32.18 -20.23
CA ALA A 194 -5.09 -33.22 -19.76
C ALA A 194 -5.23 -33.42 -18.25
N TYR A 195 -5.12 -32.32 -17.47
CA TYR A 195 -5.30 -32.34 -16.02
C TYR A 195 -6.63 -32.92 -15.52
N LEU A 196 -7.69 -32.97 -16.34
CA LEU A 196 -9.00 -33.58 -16.00
C LEU A 196 -9.27 -34.93 -16.72
N HIS A 197 -8.31 -35.45 -17.48
CA HIS A 197 -8.40 -36.72 -18.21
C HIS A 197 -7.27 -37.72 -17.89
N ASP A 198 -6.16 -37.25 -17.34
CA ASP A 198 -4.99 -38.05 -16.99
C ASP A 198 -5.30 -38.96 -15.79
N ASN A 199 -6.03 -40.06 -16.04
CA ASN A 199 -6.07 -41.20 -15.12
C ASN A 199 -4.62 -41.70 -14.94
N PRO A 200 -4.06 -41.80 -13.72
CA PRO A 200 -2.66 -42.16 -13.55
C PRO A 200 -2.43 -43.68 -13.42
N PRO A 201 -1.78 -44.35 -14.39
CA PRO A 201 -1.15 -45.65 -14.20
C PRO A 201 0.35 -45.53 -13.85
N GLN A 202 0.76 -44.53 -13.06
CA GLN A 202 2.14 -44.45 -12.52
C GLN A 202 2.25 -43.58 -11.25
N LYS A 203 3.10 -44.03 -10.33
CA LYS A 203 3.45 -43.31 -9.08
C LYS A 203 4.46 -42.20 -9.37
N ASN A 204 4.01 -40.95 -9.47
CA ASN A 204 4.88 -39.80 -9.32
C ASN A 204 4.85 -39.32 -7.86
N TYR A 205 5.98 -39.46 -7.15
CA TYR A 205 6.16 -39.27 -5.70
C TYR A 205 6.00 -37.81 -5.19
N LEU A 206 5.23 -36.97 -5.89
CA LEU A 206 4.97 -35.57 -5.54
C LEU A 206 3.48 -35.26 -5.31
N HIS A 207 2.56 -36.20 -5.60
CA HIS A 207 1.11 -35.98 -5.54
C HIS A 207 0.32 -37.18 -4.98
N ASP A 208 0.49 -37.46 -3.68
CA ASP A 208 -0.40 -38.37 -2.93
C ASP A 208 -1.78 -37.72 -2.62
N ASN A 209 -2.54 -37.49 -3.69
CA ASN A 209 -4.01 -37.58 -3.83
C ASN A 209 -4.45 -36.99 -5.18
N PRO A 210 -4.80 -37.80 -6.20
CA PRO A 210 -5.27 -37.32 -7.51
C PRO A 210 -6.75 -36.90 -7.49
N SER A 211 -7.12 -36.02 -6.56
CA SER A 211 -8.39 -35.28 -6.61
C SER A 211 -8.30 -34.22 -7.73
N HIS A 212 -8.56 -34.63 -8.97
CA HIS A 212 -8.58 -33.75 -10.17
C HIS A 212 -9.80 -32.81 -10.16
N ILE A 213 -9.81 -31.90 -9.20
CA ILE A 213 -10.88 -30.96 -8.89
C ILE A 213 -10.37 -29.54 -9.16
N VAL A 214 -11.16 -28.74 -9.86
CA VAL A 214 -10.89 -27.31 -10.07
C VAL A 214 -12.01 -26.42 -9.54
N ILE A 215 -11.62 -25.32 -8.90
CA ILE A 215 -12.50 -24.21 -8.55
C ILE A 215 -12.49 -23.19 -9.69
N LEU A 216 -13.66 -22.98 -10.29
CA LEU A 216 -13.86 -22.00 -11.36
C LEU A 216 -14.16 -20.63 -10.74
N LYS A 217 -13.38 -19.62 -11.11
CA LYS A 217 -13.49 -18.23 -10.62
C LYS A 217 -13.54 -17.26 -11.81
N PRO A 218 -14.43 -16.25 -11.87
CA PRO A 218 -14.33 -15.23 -12.91
C PRO A 218 -13.11 -14.32 -12.69
N PRO A 219 -12.34 -13.92 -13.73
CA PRO A 219 -11.00 -13.34 -13.56
C PRO A 219 -10.93 -12.05 -12.72
N ALA A 220 -11.98 -11.22 -12.80
CA ALA A 220 -12.09 -9.93 -12.14
C ALA A 220 -13.35 -9.83 -11.25
N SER A 221 -13.85 -10.97 -10.76
CA SER A 221 -14.95 -11.02 -9.77
C SER A 221 -14.43 -11.16 -8.34
N ALA A 222 -15.26 -10.73 -7.39
CA ALA A 222 -15.02 -10.77 -5.94
C ALA A 222 -16.28 -11.29 -5.22
N ARG A 223 -16.26 -11.32 -3.88
CA ARG A 223 -17.42 -11.70 -3.03
C ARG A 223 -17.95 -13.14 -3.25
N GLY A 224 -17.16 -14.00 -3.90
CA GLY A 224 -17.56 -15.35 -4.30
C GLY A 224 -18.56 -15.42 -5.47
N THR A 225 -18.91 -14.29 -6.10
CA THR A 225 -19.89 -14.25 -7.19
C THR A 225 -19.36 -14.95 -8.44
N GLY A 226 -20.12 -15.94 -8.93
CA GLY A 226 -19.76 -16.75 -10.10
C GLY A 226 -18.82 -17.93 -9.81
N ILE A 227 -18.54 -18.25 -8.55
CA ILE A 227 -17.70 -19.40 -8.19
C ILE A 227 -18.50 -20.72 -8.21
N THR A 228 -17.91 -21.76 -8.81
CA THR A 228 -18.36 -23.16 -8.80
C THR A 228 -17.16 -24.11 -8.71
N ILE A 229 -17.41 -25.36 -8.33
CA ILE A 229 -16.42 -26.45 -8.37
C ILE A 229 -16.76 -27.38 -9.55
N ALA A 230 -15.73 -27.86 -10.25
CA ALA A 230 -15.86 -28.79 -11.37
C ALA A 230 -14.84 -29.94 -11.24
N THR A 231 -15.30 -31.16 -11.54
CA THR A 231 -14.50 -32.39 -11.57
C THR A 231 -14.50 -33.04 -12.95
N LYS A 232 -15.35 -32.57 -13.87
CA LYS A 232 -15.48 -33.07 -15.24
C LYS A 232 -15.67 -31.91 -16.20
N LEU A 233 -14.98 -31.93 -17.35
CA LEU A 233 -15.02 -30.86 -18.37
C LEU A 233 -16.42 -30.42 -18.79
N ARG A 234 -17.42 -31.31 -18.73
CA ARG A 234 -18.83 -31.00 -19.04
C ARG A 234 -19.47 -29.95 -18.12
N GLN A 235 -18.87 -29.69 -16.95
CA GLN A 235 -19.29 -28.66 -15.99
C GLN A 235 -18.66 -27.28 -16.29
N ILE A 236 -17.74 -27.18 -17.25
CA ILE A 236 -16.95 -25.97 -17.51
C ILE A 236 -17.55 -25.17 -18.70
N PRO A 237 -18.01 -23.92 -18.50
CA PRO A 237 -18.62 -23.12 -19.56
C PRO A 237 -17.66 -22.84 -20.74
N LYS A 238 -17.97 -23.36 -21.93
CA LYS A 238 -17.11 -23.27 -23.13
C LYS A 238 -16.91 -21.84 -23.70
N LYS A 239 -17.81 -20.89 -23.38
CA LYS A 239 -17.84 -19.52 -23.95
C LYS A 239 -17.59 -18.41 -22.93
N MET A 240 -17.12 -18.72 -21.72
CA MET A 240 -16.83 -17.72 -20.68
C MET A 240 -15.33 -17.63 -20.41
N SER A 241 -14.80 -16.42 -20.23
CA SER A 241 -13.46 -16.27 -19.66
C SER A 241 -13.52 -16.54 -18.17
N LEU A 242 -12.74 -17.52 -17.73
CA LEU A 242 -12.72 -18.07 -16.38
C LEU A 242 -11.28 -18.41 -15.99
N VAL A 243 -11.03 -18.45 -14.69
CA VAL A 243 -9.82 -18.97 -14.08
C VAL A 243 -10.20 -20.28 -13.42
N ALA A 244 -9.67 -21.40 -13.92
CA ALA A 244 -9.83 -22.71 -13.31
C ALA A 244 -8.57 -23.02 -12.50
N GLN A 245 -8.70 -22.99 -11.17
CA GLN A 245 -7.58 -23.22 -10.24
C GLN A 245 -7.74 -24.59 -9.58
N HIS A 246 -6.64 -25.31 -9.33
CA HIS A 246 -6.64 -26.54 -8.54
C HIS A 246 -7.30 -26.30 -7.16
N TYR A 247 -8.24 -27.16 -6.80
CA TYR A 247 -8.95 -27.07 -5.52
C TYR A 247 -8.20 -27.83 -4.43
N ILE A 248 -7.65 -27.09 -3.45
CA ILE A 248 -7.09 -27.65 -2.22
C ILE A 248 -8.22 -28.35 -1.45
N ASP A 249 -8.21 -29.68 -1.47
CA ASP A 249 -9.23 -30.57 -0.92
C ASP A 249 -8.92 -31.07 0.50
N ARG A 250 -7.66 -30.98 0.94
CA ARG A 250 -7.19 -31.10 2.33
C ARG A 250 -6.79 -29.73 2.93
N PRO A 251 -7.73 -28.80 3.17
CA PRO A 251 -7.42 -27.57 3.91
C PRO A 251 -7.13 -27.89 5.38
N LEU A 252 -6.42 -26.99 6.09
CA LEU A 252 -6.48 -26.98 7.54
C LEU A 252 -7.90 -26.63 7.99
N ILE A 253 -8.35 -27.31 9.05
CA ILE A 253 -9.73 -27.25 9.55
C ILE A 253 -9.68 -26.89 11.03
N VAL A 254 -10.53 -25.94 11.45
CA VAL A 254 -10.69 -25.54 12.85
C VAL A 254 -12.17 -25.62 13.20
N ASN A 255 -12.48 -26.23 14.36
CA ASN A 255 -13.85 -26.53 14.79
C ASN A 255 -14.69 -27.22 13.69
N SER A 256 -14.09 -28.23 13.04
CA SER A 256 -14.63 -28.96 11.89
C SER A 256 -14.96 -28.11 10.64
N THR A 257 -14.63 -26.80 10.61
CA THR A 257 -14.90 -25.90 9.48
C THR A 257 -13.63 -25.46 8.74
N LYS A 258 -13.72 -25.34 7.42
CA LYS A 258 -12.70 -24.70 6.58
C LYS A 258 -12.65 -23.20 6.87
N PHE A 259 -11.47 -22.59 6.78
CA PHE A 259 -11.30 -21.14 6.88
C PHE A 259 -10.30 -20.61 5.86
N ASP A 260 -10.16 -19.30 5.76
CA ASP A 260 -8.98 -18.67 5.18
C ASP A 260 -8.54 -17.43 5.99
N LEU A 261 -7.30 -17.01 5.73
CA LEU A 261 -6.65 -15.87 6.37
C LEU A 261 -6.72 -14.67 5.42
N ARG A 262 -7.45 -13.61 5.82
CA ARG A 262 -7.34 -12.29 5.18
C ARG A 262 -6.22 -11.52 5.86
N LEU A 263 -5.12 -11.37 5.15
CA LEU A 263 -3.97 -10.54 5.53
C LEU A 263 -4.07 -9.17 4.86
N TYR A 264 -3.48 -8.15 5.49
CA TYR A 264 -3.43 -6.79 4.97
C TYR A 264 -1.98 -6.42 4.66
N VAL A 265 -1.68 -6.20 3.38
CA VAL A 265 -0.34 -5.88 2.90
C VAL A 265 -0.38 -4.49 2.28
N TYR A 266 0.50 -3.61 2.72
CA TYR A 266 0.55 -2.22 2.30
C TYR A 266 1.86 -1.92 1.56
N LEU A 267 1.75 -1.32 0.37
CA LEU A 267 2.88 -0.80 -0.38
C LEU A 267 2.79 0.73 -0.37
N THR A 268 3.78 1.38 0.24
CA THR A 268 3.94 2.84 0.24
C THR A 268 4.51 3.33 -1.09
N ASN A 269 5.50 2.61 -1.63
CA ASN A 269 6.21 2.93 -2.86
C ASN A 269 6.64 1.65 -3.61
N LEU A 270 6.94 1.78 -4.91
CA LEU A 270 7.50 0.76 -5.81
C LEU A 270 8.94 1.09 -6.27
N ASP A 271 9.41 2.32 -6.03
CA ASP A 271 10.72 2.82 -6.44
C ASP A 271 11.29 3.78 -5.37
N PRO A 272 11.97 3.27 -4.32
CA PRO A 272 12.18 1.85 -4.04
C PRO A 272 10.89 1.13 -3.57
N LEU A 273 10.84 -0.19 -3.78
CA LEU A 273 9.76 -1.05 -3.29
C LEU A 273 9.84 -1.21 -1.77
N ARG A 274 8.71 -0.98 -1.08
CA ARG A 274 8.56 -1.18 0.37
C ARG A 274 7.29 -1.98 0.64
N ILE A 275 7.43 -3.16 1.27
CA ILE A 275 6.34 -4.08 1.57
C ILE A 275 6.14 -4.16 3.08
N TYR A 276 4.98 -3.71 3.55
CA TYR A 276 4.56 -3.83 4.94
C TYR A 276 3.43 -4.85 5.11
N LEU A 277 3.50 -5.65 6.17
CA LEU A 277 2.43 -6.56 6.59
C LEU A 277 1.79 -6.00 7.85
N TYR A 278 0.46 -5.89 7.89
CA TYR A 278 -0.25 -5.50 9.11
C TYR A 278 -0.26 -6.65 10.11
N ASN A 279 -0.03 -6.34 11.38
CA ASN A 279 0.27 -7.34 12.41
C ASN A 279 -0.98 -8.13 12.88
N ASP A 280 -2.16 -7.77 12.37
CA ASP A 280 -3.41 -8.50 12.54
C ASP A 280 -4.20 -8.60 11.21
N GLY A 281 -5.25 -9.39 11.19
CA GLY A 281 -6.05 -9.70 10.01
C GLY A 281 -7.42 -10.24 10.38
N LEU A 282 -8.06 -10.98 9.47
CA LEU A 282 -9.35 -11.61 9.75
C LEU A 282 -9.34 -13.07 9.28
N VAL A 283 -9.68 -13.99 10.19
CA VAL A 283 -9.92 -15.39 9.84
C VAL A 283 -11.40 -15.58 9.52
N ARG A 284 -11.69 -16.12 8.33
CA ARG A 284 -13.05 -16.19 7.77
C ARG A 284 -13.44 -17.64 7.57
N PHE A 285 -14.42 -18.09 8.35
CA PHE A 285 -14.85 -19.48 8.37
C PHE A 285 -15.93 -19.79 7.32
N ALA A 286 -15.97 -21.04 6.90
CA ALA A 286 -17.13 -21.70 6.31
C ALA A 286 -18.27 -21.79 7.35
N SER A 287 -19.52 -21.80 6.90
CA SER A 287 -20.66 -21.95 7.83
C SER A 287 -20.91 -23.40 8.22
N VAL A 288 -20.56 -24.35 7.34
CA VAL A 288 -20.89 -25.78 7.41
C VAL A 288 -19.62 -26.61 7.63
N PRO A 289 -19.65 -27.71 8.43
CA PRO A 289 -18.51 -28.59 8.62
C PRO A 289 -17.96 -29.15 7.30
N TYR A 290 -16.64 -29.25 7.20
CA TYR A 290 -15.94 -29.61 5.97
C TYR A 290 -16.01 -31.11 5.65
N SER A 291 -16.17 -31.43 4.36
CA SER A 291 -16.03 -32.78 3.81
C SER A 291 -15.42 -32.71 2.41
N SER A 292 -14.46 -33.58 2.12
CA SER A 292 -13.84 -33.76 0.80
C SER A 292 -14.66 -34.65 -0.15
N ALA A 293 -15.80 -35.20 0.30
CA ALA A 293 -16.62 -36.09 -0.51
C ALA A 293 -17.14 -35.41 -1.79
N LEU A 294 -17.13 -36.14 -2.92
CA LEU A 294 -17.59 -35.58 -4.20
C LEU A 294 -19.06 -35.11 -4.19
N GLY A 295 -19.88 -35.60 -3.25
CA GLY A 295 -21.26 -35.18 -3.05
C GLY A 295 -21.42 -33.81 -2.36
N SER A 296 -20.47 -33.36 -1.53
CA SER A 296 -20.54 -32.07 -0.83
C SER A 296 -20.11 -30.88 -1.67
N MET A 297 -19.37 -31.11 -2.77
CA MET A 297 -18.74 -30.09 -3.64
C MET A 297 -19.70 -29.04 -4.25
N SER A 298 -21.02 -29.24 -4.12
CA SER A 298 -22.06 -28.27 -4.47
C SER A 298 -22.36 -27.25 -3.36
N ASN A 299 -22.12 -27.58 -2.09
CA ASN A 299 -22.43 -26.73 -0.93
C ASN A 299 -21.40 -25.60 -0.79
N LYS A 300 -21.81 -24.41 -1.22
CA LYS A 300 -20.98 -23.20 -1.17
C LYS A 300 -20.68 -22.72 0.24
N PHE A 301 -21.52 -23.06 1.23
CA PHE A 301 -21.31 -22.69 2.63
C PHE A 301 -20.27 -23.58 3.34
N MET A 302 -19.85 -24.69 2.72
CA MET A 302 -18.80 -25.58 3.17
C MET A 302 -17.45 -25.27 2.49
N HIS A 303 -17.45 -25.16 1.16
CA HIS A 303 -16.21 -25.10 0.38
C HIS A 303 -15.67 -23.68 0.16
N LEU A 304 -16.49 -22.64 0.39
CA LEU A 304 -16.13 -21.23 0.26
C LEU A 304 -16.17 -20.52 1.62
N THR A 305 -15.25 -19.58 1.79
CA THR A 305 -14.94 -18.83 3.03
C THR A 305 -15.43 -17.38 2.99
N ASN A 306 -15.93 -16.92 1.84
CA ASN A 306 -16.30 -15.52 1.64
C ASN A 306 -17.50 -15.15 2.52
N TYR A 307 -17.30 -14.22 3.47
CA TYR A 307 -18.35 -13.69 4.37
C TYR A 307 -19.65 -13.27 3.64
N SER A 308 -19.54 -12.80 2.39
CA SER A 308 -20.67 -12.41 1.53
C SER A 308 -21.61 -13.56 1.19
N ILE A 309 -21.09 -14.79 1.11
CA ILE A 309 -21.84 -16.04 0.95
C ILE A 309 -22.24 -16.55 2.34
N ASN A 310 -21.27 -16.74 3.24
CA ASN A 310 -21.49 -17.47 4.49
C ASN A 310 -22.47 -16.78 5.44
N LYS A 311 -22.59 -15.45 5.41
CA LYS A 311 -23.65 -14.71 6.14
C LYS A 311 -25.08 -15.13 5.77
N LEU A 312 -25.29 -15.76 4.60
CA LEU A 312 -26.60 -16.20 4.12
C LEU A 312 -26.96 -17.62 4.59
N ALA A 313 -26.03 -18.35 5.22
CA ALA A 313 -26.27 -19.72 5.70
C ALA A 313 -27.38 -19.78 6.75
N GLN A 314 -27.48 -18.77 7.62
CA GLN A 314 -28.56 -18.68 8.62
C GLN A 314 -29.94 -18.51 7.95
N SER A 315 -30.04 -17.63 6.96
CA SER A 315 -31.26 -17.47 6.14
C SER A 315 -31.55 -18.66 5.21
N ALA A 316 -30.59 -19.57 5.02
CA ALA A 316 -30.75 -20.81 4.26
C ALA A 316 -31.04 -22.03 5.16
N GLY A 317 -31.13 -21.85 6.48
CA GLY A 317 -31.35 -22.94 7.45
C GLY A 317 -30.10 -23.80 7.76
N GLU A 318 -28.95 -23.50 7.16
CA GLU A 318 -27.73 -24.31 7.29
C GLU A 318 -26.97 -24.08 8.62
N ARG A 319 -27.34 -23.04 9.38
CA ARG A 319 -26.75 -22.74 10.70
C ARG A 319 -27.70 -21.91 11.56
N THR A 320 -27.81 -22.21 12.86
CA THR A 320 -28.60 -21.40 13.81
C THR A 320 -27.87 -20.13 14.26
N THR A 321 -26.55 -20.19 14.41
CA THR A 321 -25.69 -19.10 14.87
C THR A 321 -25.07 -18.31 13.72
N PRO A 322 -24.68 -17.03 13.94
CA PRO A 322 -23.80 -16.30 13.03
C PRO A 322 -22.48 -17.05 12.78
N VAL A 323 -21.92 -16.86 11.60
CA VAL A 323 -20.65 -17.47 11.19
C VAL A 323 -19.50 -16.83 11.99
N PRO A 324 -18.60 -17.61 12.62
CA PRO A 324 -17.50 -17.06 13.38
C PRO A 324 -16.55 -16.27 12.49
N LYS A 325 -15.90 -15.27 13.10
CA LYS A 325 -14.84 -14.46 12.51
C LYS A 325 -13.89 -14.04 13.62
N TRP A 326 -12.68 -14.54 13.57
CA TRP A 326 -11.64 -14.24 14.53
C TRP A 326 -10.70 -13.16 13.98
N LYS A 327 -9.95 -12.50 14.87
CA LYS A 327 -8.73 -11.83 14.47
C LYS A 327 -7.69 -12.86 14.02
N LEU A 328 -6.65 -12.41 13.34
CA LEU A 328 -5.49 -13.25 13.05
C LEU A 328 -4.69 -13.52 14.34
N SER A 329 -4.63 -12.55 15.25
CA SER A 329 -4.04 -12.70 16.58
C SER A 329 -4.70 -13.83 17.40
N ASP A 330 -6.03 -13.87 17.48
CA ASP A 330 -6.77 -14.94 18.17
C ASP A 330 -6.46 -16.33 17.57
N PHE A 331 -6.35 -16.42 16.23
CA PHE A 331 -6.04 -17.67 15.52
C PHE A 331 -4.62 -18.16 15.77
N TRP A 332 -3.63 -17.24 15.79
CA TRP A 332 -2.26 -17.61 16.14
C TRP A 332 -2.15 -18.14 17.56
N ALA A 333 -2.86 -17.54 18.52
CA ALA A 333 -2.92 -18.07 19.89
C ALA A 333 -3.53 -19.49 19.93
N HIS A 334 -4.62 -19.73 19.19
CA HIS A 334 -5.29 -21.04 19.16
C HIS A 334 -4.42 -22.18 18.63
N ILE A 335 -3.62 -21.96 17.57
CA ILE A 335 -2.79 -23.04 16.99
C ILE A 335 -1.40 -23.17 17.64
N ALA A 336 -0.96 -22.20 18.43
CA ALA A 336 0.36 -22.21 19.09
C ALA A 336 0.52 -23.37 20.09
N GLU A 337 -0.57 -23.95 20.59
CA GLU A 337 -0.56 -25.15 21.44
C GLU A 337 -0.01 -26.39 20.72
N HIS A 338 0.00 -26.40 19.37
CA HIS A 338 0.33 -27.57 18.55
C HIS A 338 1.31 -27.29 17.40
N VAL A 339 1.63 -26.01 17.12
CA VAL A 339 2.36 -25.58 15.91
C VAL A 339 3.34 -24.45 16.22
N ASP A 340 4.56 -24.51 15.70
CA ASP A 340 5.43 -23.33 15.62
C ASP A 340 4.84 -22.32 14.60
N VAL A 341 4.10 -21.37 15.15
CA VAL A 341 3.48 -20.26 14.43
C VAL A 341 4.50 -19.40 13.67
N ASN A 342 5.75 -19.31 14.13
CA ASN A 342 6.77 -18.47 13.48
C ASN A 342 7.23 -19.08 12.16
N VAL A 343 7.35 -20.41 12.09
CA VAL A 343 7.59 -21.13 10.83
C VAL A 343 6.45 -20.92 9.84
N VAL A 344 5.19 -20.95 10.28
CA VAL A 344 4.02 -20.71 9.41
C VAL A 344 3.97 -19.24 8.96
N LYS A 345 4.21 -18.28 9.85
CA LYS A 345 4.31 -16.85 9.52
C LYS A 345 5.43 -16.58 8.51
N SER A 346 6.61 -17.18 8.69
CA SER A 346 7.74 -17.04 7.75
C SER A 346 7.38 -17.52 6.34
N LYS A 347 6.75 -18.70 6.21
CA LYS A 347 6.23 -19.21 4.92
C LYS A 347 5.14 -18.31 4.31
N ILE A 348 4.33 -17.64 5.13
CA ILE A 348 3.34 -16.65 4.66
C ILE A 348 4.03 -15.40 4.12
N THR A 349 5.05 -14.90 4.83
CA THR A 349 5.85 -13.74 4.42
C THR A 349 6.57 -13.99 3.08
N ASP A 350 7.17 -15.17 2.89
CA ASP A 350 7.76 -15.60 1.61
C ASP A 350 6.75 -15.47 0.44
N ILE A 351 5.55 -16.03 0.62
CA ILE A 351 4.46 -15.96 -0.36
C ILE A 351 4.05 -14.51 -0.67
N ILE A 352 3.96 -13.64 0.35
CA ILE A 352 3.61 -12.24 0.16
C ILE A 352 4.68 -11.51 -0.68
N ILE A 353 5.96 -11.65 -0.30
CA ILE A 353 7.07 -10.98 -0.98
C ILE A 353 7.17 -11.48 -2.43
N LYS A 354 7.13 -12.80 -2.65
CA LYS A 354 7.16 -13.41 -3.99
C LYS A 354 5.94 -13.00 -4.85
N ALA A 355 4.75 -12.87 -4.28
CA ALA A 355 3.56 -12.42 -5.01
C ALA A 355 3.65 -10.96 -5.45
N VAL A 356 4.22 -10.08 -4.61
CA VAL A 356 4.47 -8.67 -4.95
C VAL A 356 5.57 -8.57 -6.01
N LEU A 357 6.73 -9.23 -5.83
CA LEU A 357 7.86 -9.15 -6.75
C LEU A 357 7.52 -9.69 -8.16
N ALA A 358 6.68 -10.72 -8.26
CA ALA A 358 6.15 -11.19 -9.54
C ALA A 358 5.32 -10.11 -10.27
N CYS A 359 4.67 -9.19 -9.54
CA CYS A 359 3.81 -8.16 -10.11
C CYS A 359 4.46 -6.78 -10.24
N GLU A 360 5.48 -6.49 -9.44
CA GLU A 360 6.18 -5.21 -9.26
C GLU A 360 6.42 -4.50 -10.60
N SER A 361 7.29 -5.08 -11.43
CA SER A 361 7.79 -4.45 -12.65
C SER A 361 6.67 -4.05 -13.61
N HIS A 362 5.64 -4.89 -13.73
CA HIS A 362 4.48 -4.62 -14.57
C HIS A 362 3.63 -3.46 -14.01
N ILE A 363 3.46 -3.36 -12.69
CA ILE A 363 2.75 -2.25 -12.06
C ILE A 363 3.58 -0.95 -12.21
N ARG A 364 4.88 -0.97 -11.89
CA ARG A 364 5.77 0.19 -12.01
C ARG A 364 5.94 0.69 -13.44
N MET A 365 6.08 -0.20 -14.43
CA MET A 365 6.11 0.20 -15.84
C MET A 365 4.79 0.83 -16.29
N HIS A 366 3.65 0.30 -15.82
CA HIS A 366 2.34 0.90 -16.08
C HIS A 366 2.16 2.24 -15.34
N GLN A 367 2.76 2.39 -14.15
CA GLN A 367 2.75 3.62 -13.37
C GLN A 367 3.60 4.72 -14.04
N LYS A 368 4.89 4.47 -14.32
CA LYS A 368 5.78 5.45 -14.99
C LYS A 368 5.25 5.86 -16.38
N LYS A 369 4.41 5.03 -17.03
CA LYS A 369 3.69 5.39 -18.27
C LYS A 369 2.50 6.34 -18.07
N HIS A 370 1.82 6.31 -16.91
CA HIS A 370 0.48 6.89 -16.74
C HIS A 370 0.30 7.89 -15.58
N SER A 371 1.17 7.90 -14.57
CA SER A 371 1.29 9.01 -13.61
C SER A 371 2.42 9.95 -14.03
N LEU A 372 2.32 11.22 -13.66
CA LEU A 372 3.44 12.17 -13.72
C LEU A 372 4.31 12.11 -12.45
N TYR A 373 3.74 11.61 -11.36
CA TYR A 373 4.33 11.62 -10.03
C TYR A 373 4.11 10.25 -9.39
N THR A 374 5.14 9.41 -9.31
CA THR A 374 5.03 8.02 -8.85
C THR A 374 4.66 7.96 -7.35
N PHE A 375 5.36 8.73 -6.52
CA PHE A 375 5.21 8.89 -5.07
C PHE A 375 3.82 9.37 -4.57
N THR A 376 2.90 9.69 -5.48
CA THR A 376 1.49 10.01 -5.15
C THR A 376 0.66 8.75 -4.87
N SER A 377 1.03 7.61 -5.47
CA SER A 377 0.29 6.36 -5.39
C SER A 377 0.82 5.47 -4.27
N HIS A 378 -0.09 4.91 -3.49
CA HIS A 378 0.15 3.90 -2.44
C HIS A 378 -1.00 2.90 -2.48
N GLU A 379 -0.86 1.67 -1.97
CA GLU A 379 -1.98 0.70 -2.04
C GLU A 379 -2.03 -0.33 -0.91
N LEU A 380 -3.25 -0.57 -0.43
CA LEU A 380 -3.57 -1.58 0.59
C LEU A 380 -4.23 -2.80 -0.06
N TYR A 381 -3.49 -3.90 -0.13
CA TYR A 381 -3.97 -5.17 -0.63
C TYR A 381 -4.54 -6.03 0.49
N GLY A 382 -5.68 -6.67 0.23
CA GLY A 382 -6.15 -7.81 1.03
C GLY A 382 -5.72 -9.11 0.37
N MET A 383 -4.71 -9.79 0.92
CA MET A 383 -4.30 -11.11 0.44
C MET A 383 -5.11 -12.21 1.12
N ASP A 384 -5.49 -13.24 0.37
CA ASP A 384 -6.33 -14.33 0.84
C ASP A 384 -5.47 -15.61 0.82
N ILE A 385 -5.02 -16.06 1.99
CA ILE A 385 -4.15 -17.24 2.16
C ILE A 385 -4.97 -18.40 2.75
N LEU A 386 -4.81 -19.59 2.20
CA LEU A 386 -5.29 -20.85 2.77
C LEU A 386 -4.11 -21.65 3.32
N LEU A 387 -4.26 -22.26 4.50
CA LEU A 387 -3.37 -23.30 4.98
C LEU A 387 -3.93 -24.67 4.56
N ASP A 388 -3.10 -25.58 4.10
CA ASP A 388 -3.45 -27.00 3.97
C ASP A 388 -3.18 -27.79 5.27
N ASP A 389 -3.56 -29.07 5.29
CA ASP A 389 -3.37 -29.98 6.43
C ASP A 389 -1.89 -30.22 6.78
N THR A 390 -0.96 -29.90 5.88
CA THR A 390 0.50 -29.94 6.12
C THR A 390 1.07 -28.61 6.63
N LEU A 391 0.20 -27.63 6.96
CA LEU A 391 0.57 -26.27 7.36
C LEU A 391 1.33 -25.48 6.28
N ARG A 392 1.21 -25.89 5.00
CA ARG A 392 1.72 -25.10 3.87
C ARG A 392 0.71 -24.00 3.55
N PRO A 393 1.14 -22.72 3.49
CA PRO A 393 0.29 -21.64 3.00
C PRO A 393 0.21 -21.63 1.47
N TRP A 394 -0.91 -21.12 0.97
CA TRP A 394 -1.24 -21.01 -0.45
C TRP A 394 -1.97 -19.71 -0.75
N LEU A 395 -1.51 -18.94 -1.73
CA LEU A 395 -2.19 -17.74 -2.20
C LEU A 395 -3.44 -18.10 -3.03
N LEU A 396 -4.62 -17.63 -2.62
CA LEU A 396 -5.89 -17.85 -3.33
C LEU A 396 -6.28 -16.70 -4.27
N GLU A 397 -6.06 -15.46 -3.83
CA GLU A 397 -6.28 -14.21 -4.58
C GLU A 397 -5.68 -13.00 -3.84
N VAL A 398 -5.47 -11.90 -4.57
CA VAL A 398 -5.15 -10.57 -3.99
C VAL A 398 -6.27 -9.59 -4.34
N ASN A 399 -6.78 -8.87 -3.35
CA ASN A 399 -7.85 -7.89 -3.48
C ASN A 399 -7.29 -6.45 -3.40
N ILE A 400 -7.42 -5.67 -4.47
CA ILE A 400 -6.95 -4.27 -4.55
C ILE A 400 -7.78 -3.27 -3.74
N SER A 401 -9.04 -3.61 -3.45
CA SER A 401 -9.96 -2.80 -2.65
C SER A 401 -10.52 -3.67 -1.51
N PRO A 402 -9.72 -4.03 -0.50
CA PRO A 402 -10.18 -4.85 0.60
C PRO A 402 -11.26 -4.11 1.39
N SER A 403 -12.34 -4.80 1.77
CA SER A 403 -13.48 -4.15 2.41
C SER A 403 -13.15 -3.72 3.84
N LEU A 404 -12.99 -2.41 4.04
CA LEU A 404 -12.88 -1.74 5.35
C LEU A 404 -14.26 -1.41 5.96
N HIS A 405 -15.34 -2.03 5.47
CA HIS A 405 -16.65 -1.99 6.13
C HIS A 405 -16.62 -2.82 7.42
N CYS A 406 -17.26 -2.31 8.47
CA CYS A 406 -17.30 -2.91 9.80
C CYS A 406 -18.72 -3.32 10.17
N ALA A 407 -18.98 -4.62 10.27
CA ALA A 407 -20.29 -5.20 10.58
C ALA A 407 -20.30 -6.03 11.87
N THR A 408 -19.14 -6.33 12.44
CA THR A 408 -18.94 -7.13 13.66
C THR A 408 -17.89 -6.48 14.55
N ALA A 409 -17.87 -6.79 15.86
CA ALA A 409 -16.85 -6.27 16.78
C ALA A 409 -15.42 -6.60 16.29
N THR A 410 -15.18 -7.80 15.76
CA THR A 410 -13.91 -8.19 15.14
C THR A 410 -13.51 -7.29 13.97
N ASP A 411 -14.47 -6.89 13.12
CA ASP A 411 -14.18 -5.93 12.04
C ASP A 411 -13.75 -4.57 12.60
N ILE A 412 -14.46 -4.06 13.61
CA ILE A 412 -14.18 -2.76 14.22
C ILE A 412 -12.77 -2.76 14.84
N ALA A 413 -12.44 -3.80 15.60
CA ALA A 413 -11.18 -3.92 16.32
C ALA A 413 -9.95 -3.91 15.38
N VAL A 414 -10.04 -4.59 14.22
CA VAL A 414 -8.93 -4.68 13.26
C VAL A 414 -8.91 -3.52 12.27
N LYS A 415 -10.07 -3.11 11.74
CA LYS A 415 -10.12 -2.13 10.62
C LYS A 415 -10.06 -0.68 11.07
N THR A 416 -10.41 -0.36 12.32
CA THR A 416 -10.35 1.02 12.82
C THR A 416 -8.90 1.45 13.05
N THR A 417 -8.07 0.58 13.62
CA THR A 417 -6.62 0.79 13.77
C THR A 417 -5.95 0.79 12.40
N LEU A 418 -6.18 -0.24 11.58
CA LEU A 418 -5.63 -0.34 10.22
C LEU A 418 -5.94 0.90 9.36
N ALA A 419 -7.17 1.42 9.40
CA ALA A 419 -7.55 2.61 8.65
C ALA A 419 -6.79 3.87 9.08
N LYS A 420 -6.46 3.99 10.36
CA LYS A 420 -5.67 5.08 10.94
C LYS A 420 -4.18 4.89 10.65
N ASP A 421 -3.67 3.67 10.80
CA ASP A 421 -2.26 3.32 10.54
C ASP A 421 -1.89 3.51 9.07
N VAL A 422 -2.77 3.13 8.13
CA VAL A 422 -2.59 3.38 6.69
C VAL A 422 -2.52 4.87 6.36
N LEU A 423 -3.31 5.73 7.04
CA LEU A 423 -3.26 7.18 6.82
C LEU A 423 -1.95 7.80 7.37
N ASN A 424 -1.42 7.27 8.49
CA ASN A 424 -0.14 7.68 9.05
C ASN A 424 1.04 7.26 8.14
N LEU A 425 1.11 5.98 7.79
CA LEU A 425 2.18 5.40 6.98
C LEU A 425 2.17 5.93 5.52
N CYS A 426 1.05 6.48 5.06
CA CYS A 426 0.96 7.23 3.79
C CYS A 426 1.79 8.54 3.78
N GLY A 427 2.16 9.08 4.94
CA GLY A 427 3.01 10.27 5.06
C GLY A 427 2.36 11.54 4.50
N ILE A 428 1.08 11.78 4.79
CA ILE A 428 0.34 12.92 4.23
C ILE A 428 0.84 14.23 4.86
N GLN A 429 1.46 15.10 4.07
CA GLN A 429 1.99 16.40 4.51
C GLN A 429 1.01 17.55 4.19
N ILE A 430 1.18 18.71 4.84
CA ILE A 430 0.45 19.93 4.48
C ILE A 430 1.01 20.47 3.15
N PRO A 431 0.21 20.67 2.09
CA PRO A 431 0.71 21.21 0.83
C PRO A 431 1.38 22.58 1.02
N PRO A 432 2.41 22.91 0.20
CA PRO A 432 2.93 24.28 0.14
C PRO A 432 1.81 25.28 -0.21
N ASP A 433 2.04 26.56 0.07
CA ASP A 433 1.26 27.61 -0.58
C ASP A 433 1.63 27.67 -2.08
N ILE A 434 0.84 28.38 -2.89
CA ILE A 434 0.92 28.24 -4.35
C ILE A 434 2.29 28.72 -4.84
N ILE A 435 3.13 27.76 -5.21
CA ILE A 435 4.50 27.90 -5.69
C ILE A 435 4.56 28.98 -6.78
N SER A 436 5.27 30.07 -6.52
CA SER A 436 5.76 30.98 -7.55
C SER A 436 6.69 30.21 -8.48
N LYS A 437 6.73 30.54 -9.77
CA LYS A 437 7.54 29.79 -10.75
C LYS A 437 9.05 29.80 -10.45
N ASP A 438 9.48 30.71 -9.57
CA ASP A 438 10.88 31.00 -9.26
C ASP A 438 11.36 30.30 -7.97
N ASP A 439 10.46 29.73 -7.14
CA ASP A 439 10.82 28.88 -5.98
C ASP A 439 11.20 27.45 -6.44
N THR A 440 11.99 27.37 -7.51
CA THR A 440 12.53 26.11 -8.05
C THR A 440 13.71 25.60 -7.24
N LEU A 441 14.34 26.45 -6.44
CA LEU A 441 15.57 26.16 -5.69
C LEU A 441 15.34 25.27 -4.46
N SER A 442 14.16 25.31 -3.83
CA SER A 442 13.83 24.41 -2.71
C SER A 442 13.41 23.02 -3.21
N MET A 443 14.10 21.94 -2.79
CA MET A 443 13.70 20.56 -3.15
C MET A 443 12.64 19.99 -2.21
N ASP A 444 11.46 20.60 -2.27
CA ASP A 444 10.32 20.20 -1.44
C ASP A 444 9.83 18.77 -1.75
N TYR A 445 10.10 17.85 -0.81
CA TYR A 445 9.63 16.46 -0.79
C TYR A 445 8.10 16.31 -0.98
N ARG A 446 7.30 17.34 -0.67
CA ARG A 446 5.85 17.34 -0.90
C ARG A 446 5.48 17.36 -2.39
N VAL A 447 6.39 17.78 -3.26
CA VAL A 447 6.08 18.10 -4.67
C VAL A 447 7.09 17.63 -5.73
N LYS A 448 8.32 17.24 -5.37
CA LYS A 448 9.37 16.77 -6.32
C LYS A 448 9.66 15.27 -6.20
N SER A 449 10.13 14.66 -7.29
CA SER A 449 10.50 13.23 -7.37
C SER A 449 11.94 12.99 -6.92
N PHE A 450 12.25 11.80 -6.38
CA PHE A 450 13.63 11.36 -6.12
C PHE A 450 14.49 11.29 -7.40
N ASP A 451 13.87 10.96 -8.54
CA ASP A 451 14.48 11.00 -9.88
C ASP A 451 14.70 12.45 -10.40
N GLY A 452 14.34 13.49 -9.64
CA GLY A 452 14.56 14.89 -10.00
C GLY A 452 16.00 15.33 -9.74
N TYR A 453 16.61 16.00 -10.72
CA TYR A 453 17.93 16.64 -10.63
C TYR A 453 19.09 15.68 -10.28
N LYS A 454 19.09 14.47 -10.83
CA LYS A 454 20.29 13.61 -10.87
C LYS A 454 21.33 14.19 -11.83
N ASN A 455 22.57 14.34 -11.38
CA ASN A 455 23.69 14.79 -12.22
C ASN A 455 24.36 13.59 -12.94
N GLU A 456 25.37 13.85 -13.78
CA GLU A 456 26.06 12.76 -14.52
C GLU A 456 26.90 11.85 -13.59
N GLU A 457 27.18 12.25 -12.35
CA GLU A 457 27.90 11.46 -11.34
C GLU A 457 26.94 10.51 -10.59
N ASP A 458 25.75 10.98 -10.21
CA ASP A 458 24.63 10.12 -9.80
C ASP A 458 24.41 9.02 -10.85
N LEU A 459 24.27 9.41 -12.12
CA LEU A 459 24.01 8.49 -13.21
C LEU A 459 25.18 7.53 -13.48
N LYS A 460 26.44 7.92 -13.22
CA LYS A 460 27.59 7.00 -13.24
C LYS A 460 27.51 5.99 -12.10
N LYS A 461 27.22 6.44 -10.87
CA LYS A 461 27.05 5.58 -9.69
C LYS A 461 25.92 4.56 -9.89
N GLU A 462 24.73 5.02 -10.34
CA GLU A 462 23.59 4.14 -10.61
C GLU A 462 23.96 3.05 -11.63
N ARG A 463 24.59 3.44 -12.76
CA ARG A 463 25.06 2.49 -13.78
C ARG A 463 26.07 1.48 -13.22
N TYR A 464 27.05 1.95 -12.44
CA TYR A 464 28.11 1.09 -11.89
C TYR A 464 27.55 -0.05 -11.03
N HIS A 465 26.74 0.27 -10.02
CA HIS A 465 26.19 -0.75 -9.12
C HIS A 465 25.13 -1.64 -9.78
N LEU A 466 24.38 -1.11 -10.78
CA LEU A 466 23.46 -1.91 -11.59
C LEU A 466 24.20 -2.95 -12.46
N GLU A 467 25.31 -2.58 -13.12
CA GLU A 467 26.11 -3.55 -13.88
C GLU A 467 26.88 -4.52 -12.97
N TYR A 468 27.34 -4.08 -11.79
CA TYR A 468 27.91 -4.97 -10.77
C TYR A 468 26.91 -6.06 -10.36
N PHE A 469 25.68 -5.69 -10.00
CA PHE A 469 24.65 -6.65 -9.60
C PHE A 469 24.29 -7.60 -10.75
N LYS A 470 24.14 -7.10 -11.98
CA LYS A 470 23.87 -7.96 -13.16
C LYS A 470 24.97 -9.02 -13.37
N LYS A 471 26.23 -8.65 -13.17
CA LYS A 471 27.40 -9.51 -13.35
C LYS A 471 27.56 -10.52 -12.21
N ASN A 472 27.54 -10.05 -10.97
CA ASN A 472 27.96 -10.82 -9.79
C ASN A 472 26.78 -11.44 -9.01
N ARG A 473 25.55 -10.97 -9.23
CA ARG A 473 24.31 -11.38 -8.53
C ARG A 473 24.27 -11.12 -7.02
N GLU A 474 25.19 -10.30 -6.54
CA GLU A 474 25.26 -9.76 -5.18
C GLU A 474 25.20 -8.22 -5.25
N ILE A 475 24.85 -7.56 -4.13
CA ILE A 475 24.88 -6.10 -4.03
C ILE A 475 26.30 -5.67 -3.64
N ASP A 476 26.86 -4.74 -4.39
CA ASP A 476 28.11 -4.08 -4.04
C ASP A 476 27.93 -3.22 -2.78
N ARG A 477 28.55 -3.62 -1.67
CA ARG A 477 28.43 -2.92 -0.37
C ARG A 477 28.84 -1.45 -0.45
N ARG A 478 29.75 -1.13 -1.38
CA ARG A 478 30.30 0.22 -1.60
C ARG A 478 29.27 1.22 -2.13
N ILE A 479 28.06 0.78 -2.46
CA ILE A 479 26.92 1.64 -2.76
C ILE A 479 26.60 2.63 -1.61
N LEU A 480 27.05 2.34 -0.38
CA LEU A 480 26.89 3.20 0.78
C LEU A 480 28.13 4.02 1.17
N ASP A 481 29.29 3.82 0.52
CA ASP A 481 30.56 4.45 0.95
C ASP A 481 30.52 5.97 0.76
N GLU A 482 29.99 6.42 -0.38
CA GLU A 482 29.81 7.83 -0.75
C GLU A 482 28.33 8.04 -1.13
N LEU A 483 27.49 8.43 -0.17
CA LEU A 483 26.08 8.73 -0.43
C LEU A 483 25.96 10.06 -1.20
N THR A 484 25.33 10.04 -2.38
CA THR A 484 24.97 11.31 -3.06
C THR A 484 23.75 11.92 -2.38
N GLY A 485 23.47 13.20 -2.66
CA GLY A 485 22.23 13.83 -2.19
C GLY A 485 20.97 13.06 -2.63
N CYS A 486 21.01 12.39 -3.79
CA CYS A 486 19.92 11.53 -4.27
C CYS A 486 19.75 10.27 -3.40
N ASP A 487 20.85 9.63 -3.01
CA ASP A 487 20.82 8.50 -2.07
C ASP A 487 20.26 8.92 -0.72
N ALA A 488 20.78 10.03 -0.17
CA ALA A 488 20.38 10.56 1.13
C ALA A 488 18.86 10.81 1.19
N ARG A 489 18.26 11.42 0.17
CA ARG A 489 16.80 11.64 0.10
C ARG A 489 15.98 10.35 0.16
N ILE A 490 16.43 9.28 -0.50
CA ILE A 490 15.74 7.99 -0.52
C ILE A 490 15.77 7.32 0.86
N LEU A 491 16.90 7.45 1.56
CA LEU A 491 17.13 6.85 2.88
C LEU A 491 16.47 7.68 4.01
N ILE A 492 16.50 9.01 3.92
CA ILE A 492 15.79 9.95 4.80
C ILE A 492 14.28 9.71 4.74
N GLU A 493 13.69 9.63 3.54
CA GLU A 493 12.25 9.33 3.40
C GLU A 493 11.92 7.95 3.98
N PHE A 494 12.78 6.95 3.74
CA PHE A 494 12.57 5.59 4.23
C PHE A 494 12.61 5.47 5.76
N GLU A 495 13.64 5.97 6.44
CA GLU A 495 13.74 5.82 7.91
C GLU A 495 12.64 6.64 8.62
N ASP A 496 12.27 7.80 8.06
CA ASP A 496 11.14 8.60 8.56
C ASP A 496 9.77 7.96 8.26
N GLU A 497 9.65 7.15 7.19
CA GLU A 497 8.49 6.30 6.91
C GLU A 497 8.43 5.09 7.86
N LEU A 498 9.57 4.48 8.17
CA LEU A 498 9.66 3.30 9.03
C LEU A 498 9.20 3.60 10.47
N ASP A 499 9.57 4.75 11.04
CA ASP A 499 9.07 5.19 12.35
C ASP A 499 7.54 5.43 12.37
N ARG A 500 6.92 5.72 11.21
CA ARG A 500 5.45 5.85 11.08
C ARG A 500 4.69 4.53 10.96
N SER A 501 5.37 3.38 10.91
CA SER A 501 4.74 2.09 10.58
C SER A 501 3.69 1.61 11.60
N SER A 502 3.91 1.88 12.89
CA SER A 502 3.00 1.56 14.00
C SER A 502 2.65 0.06 14.11
N ASN A 503 1.53 -0.41 13.56
CA ASN A 503 1.12 -1.83 13.58
C ASN A 503 1.41 -2.55 12.26
N PHE A 504 2.37 -2.04 11.49
CA PHE A 504 2.86 -2.61 10.24
C PHE A 504 4.33 -3.03 10.38
N ASP A 505 4.61 -4.32 10.32
CA ASP A 505 5.96 -4.84 10.19
C ASP A 505 6.46 -4.64 8.75
N LEU A 506 7.62 -4.00 8.56
CA LEU A 506 8.33 -4.00 7.28
C LEU A 506 8.86 -5.41 7.02
N ILE A 507 8.36 -6.07 5.97
CA ILE A 507 8.78 -7.43 5.60
C ILE A 507 9.74 -7.46 4.41
N PHE A 508 9.77 -6.41 3.59
CA PHE A 508 10.77 -6.28 2.53
C PHE A 508 10.97 -4.81 2.10
N PRO A 509 12.21 -4.36 1.84
CA PRO A 509 13.45 -5.06 2.13
C PRO A 509 13.74 -5.07 3.65
N THR A 510 14.32 -6.16 4.14
CA THR A 510 15.02 -6.22 5.43
C THR A 510 16.37 -6.92 5.24
N ALA A 511 17.22 -6.96 6.27
CA ALA A 511 18.47 -7.71 6.19
C ALA A 511 18.25 -9.23 6.08
N GLU A 512 17.11 -9.74 6.54
CA GLU A 512 16.67 -11.14 6.43
C GLU A 512 16.08 -11.46 5.06
N THR A 513 15.51 -10.46 4.37
CA THR A 513 14.86 -10.63 3.06
C THR A 513 15.69 -10.05 1.90
N ILE A 514 16.98 -9.81 2.14
CA ILE A 514 17.97 -9.34 1.16
C ILE A 514 18.07 -10.27 -0.06
N ASP A 515 17.99 -11.59 0.14
CA ASP A 515 18.10 -12.58 -0.95
C ASP A 515 16.96 -12.47 -1.98
N TYR A 516 15.82 -11.89 -1.62
CA TYR A 516 14.69 -11.71 -2.55
C TYR A 516 14.99 -10.67 -3.64
N VAL A 517 16.04 -9.85 -3.47
CA VAL A 517 16.56 -8.94 -4.51
C VAL A 517 16.99 -9.73 -5.77
N LYS A 518 17.33 -11.03 -5.65
CA LYS A 518 17.60 -11.92 -6.80
C LYS A 518 16.41 -12.03 -7.78
N TYR A 519 15.17 -11.82 -7.31
CA TYR A 519 13.95 -11.90 -8.10
C TYR A 519 13.61 -10.63 -8.90
N TYR A 520 14.40 -9.55 -8.80
CA TYR A 520 14.18 -8.36 -9.64
C TYR A 520 14.49 -8.65 -11.11
N ASN A 521 13.42 -8.97 -11.85
CA ASN A 521 13.44 -9.05 -13.30
C ASN A 521 13.67 -7.66 -13.94
N ASN A 522 14.11 -7.66 -15.20
CA ASN A 522 14.38 -6.42 -15.92
C ASN A 522 13.11 -5.54 -16.07
N PRO A 523 13.18 -4.22 -15.80
CA PRO A 523 14.37 -3.46 -15.40
C PRO A 523 14.58 -3.46 -13.87
N LEU A 524 15.79 -3.90 -13.47
CA LEU A 524 16.36 -3.71 -12.12
C LEU A 524 16.41 -2.20 -11.76
N ILE A 525 16.30 -1.87 -10.47
CA ILE A 525 16.35 -0.48 -9.99
C ILE A 525 17.46 -0.28 -8.97
N TYR A 526 18.20 0.81 -9.11
CA TYR A 526 19.27 1.19 -8.20
C TYR A 526 18.76 1.50 -6.79
N SER A 527 17.65 2.23 -6.67
CA SER A 527 16.98 2.56 -5.40
C SER A 527 16.68 1.33 -4.54
N ASN A 528 16.32 0.21 -5.16
CA ASN A 528 16.09 -1.07 -4.49
C ASN A 528 17.39 -1.70 -3.98
N LEU A 529 18.51 -1.59 -4.71
CA LEU A 529 19.81 -2.10 -4.26
C LEU A 529 20.34 -1.26 -3.09
N LEU A 530 20.25 0.07 -3.21
CA LEU A 530 20.63 1.03 -2.18
C LEU A 530 19.89 0.75 -0.87
N LEU A 531 18.56 0.71 -0.90
CA LEU A 531 17.74 0.52 0.29
C LEU A 531 17.94 -0.88 0.90
N ALA A 532 18.14 -1.91 0.08
CA ALA A 532 18.34 -3.27 0.60
C ALA A 532 19.73 -3.44 1.26
N GLN A 533 20.80 -2.88 0.69
CA GLN A 533 22.11 -2.83 1.36
C GLN A 533 22.06 -1.94 2.61
N TRP A 534 21.30 -0.84 2.61
CA TRP A 534 21.09 -0.01 3.79
C TRP A 534 20.49 -0.81 4.97
N GLN A 535 19.54 -1.71 4.72
CA GLN A 535 19.00 -2.59 5.77
C GLN A 535 20.05 -3.54 6.36
N VAL A 536 20.91 -4.11 5.52
CA VAL A 536 22.04 -4.95 5.97
C VAL A 536 22.96 -4.13 6.88
N GLU A 537 23.27 -2.88 6.48
CA GLU A 537 24.14 -2.00 7.25
C GLU A 537 23.52 -1.55 8.59
N GLN A 538 22.21 -1.25 8.63
CA GLN A 538 21.52 -0.90 9.87
C GLN A 538 21.49 -2.07 10.87
N LYS A 539 21.36 -3.31 10.38
CA LYS A 539 21.48 -4.50 11.24
C LYS A 539 22.92 -4.74 11.72
N ALA A 540 23.93 -4.35 10.93
CA ALA A 540 25.33 -4.55 11.27
C ALA A 540 25.91 -3.49 12.23
N ARG A 541 25.53 -2.21 12.09
CA ARG A 541 26.07 -1.09 12.89
C ARG A 541 25.11 -0.50 13.92
N GLY A 542 23.83 -0.86 13.89
CA GLY A 542 22.77 -0.23 14.67
C GLY A 542 22.14 0.95 13.91
N ARG A 543 20.80 0.99 13.89
CA ARG A 543 20.01 1.96 13.10
C ARG A 543 20.22 3.40 13.57
N GLU A 544 20.54 3.60 14.83
CA GLU A 544 20.87 4.89 15.44
C GLU A 544 22.17 5.48 14.89
N VAL A 545 23.05 4.68 14.27
CA VAL A 545 24.25 5.18 13.57
C VAL A 545 23.87 5.73 12.21
N GLY A 546 23.09 4.99 11.41
CA GLY A 546 22.64 5.46 10.10
C GLY A 546 21.75 6.69 10.19
N ILE A 547 20.82 6.75 11.15
CA ILE A 547 20.00 7.95 11.40
C ILE A 547 20.88 9.17 11.71
N ARG A 548 21.96 9.03 12.50
CA ARG A 548 22.88 10.16 12.78
C ARG A 548 23.67 10.61 11.55
N ILE A 549 24.07 9.68 10.67
CA ILE A 549 24.73 10.03 9.39
C ILE A 549 23.76 10.79 8.49
N LEU A 550 22.53 10.31 8.35
CA LEU A 550 21.51 10.98 7.54
C LEU A 550 21.12 12.36 8.13
N GLU A 551 21.10 12.51 9.45
CA GLU A 551 20.81 13.81 10.09
C GLU A 551 21.95 14.83 9.96
N ASP A 552 23.21 14.39 9.94
CA ASP A 552 24.35 15.28 9.63
C ASP A 552 24.24 15.84 8.20
N ILE A 553 23.88 14.99 7.23
CA ILE A 553 23.55 15.38 5.85
C ILE A 553 22.26 16.23 5.79
N SER A 554 21.27 15.95 6.65
CA SER A 554 19.98 16.65 6.66
C SER A 554 20.06 18.06 7.19
N SER A 555 20.70 18.25 8.34
CA SER A 555 20.89 19.53 9.01
C SER A 555 21.69 20.54 8.17
N LYS A 556 22.70 20.06 7.42
CA LYS A 556 23.49 20.87 6.48
C LYS A 556 22.82 21.16 5.13
N ASN A 557 21.67 20.54 4.85
CA ASN A 557 20.99 20.56 3.55
C ASN A 557 21.76 19.88 2.39
N GLU A 558 22.76 19.03 2.66
CA GLU A 558 23.58 18.34 1.64
C GLU A 558 22.78 17.30 0.82
N HIS A 559 21.57 16.95 1.25
CA HIS A 559 20.63 16.12 0.48
C HIS A 559 19.79 16.91 -0.53
N PHE A 560 19.75 18.24 -0.44
CA PHE A 560 19.24 19.07 -1.53
C PHE A 560 20.26 19.02 -2.69
N ALA A 561 19.80 19.21 -3.92
CA ALA A 561 20.71 19.26 -5.05
C ALA A 561 21.60 20.50 -4.90
N SER A 562 22.90 20.36 -5.18
CA SER A 562 23.78 21.50 -5.39
C SER A 562 23.23 22.30 -6.58
N THR A 563 22.55 23.41 -6.29
CA THR A 563 22.16 24.38 -7.31
C THR A 563 23.44 25.08 -7.75
N ASP A 564 24.03 24.62 -8.84
CA ASP A 564 25.09 25.35 -9.53
C ASP A 564 24.61 26.78 -9.79
N LEU A 565 25.34 27.76 -9.24
CA LEU A 565 25.00 29.17 -9.32
C LEU A 565 25.35 29.71 -10.71
N PHE A 566 24.35 29.76 -11.60
CA PHE A 566 24.39 30.39 -12.92
C PHE A 566 23.11 31.17 -13.21
#